data_AF-A8RFI8-F1
#
_entry.id   AF-A8RFI8-F1
#
_cell.length_a   1.000
_cell.length_b   1.000
_cell.length_c   1.000
_cell.angle_alpha   90.00
_cell.angle_beta   90.00
_cell.angle_gamma   90.00
#
_symmetry.space_group_name_H-M   'P 1'
#
loop_
_entity.id
_entity.type
_entity.pdbx_description
1 polymer ?
#
loop_
_entity_poly.entity_id
_entity_poly.type
_entity_poly.pdbx_seq_one_letter_code
_entity_poly.pdbx_strand_id
1 'polypeptide(L)'
;MQEYANRKEGVANHYSMKEECLGNRRKEKAENYGMMHIFMLYPKGKYDAKDTSFQNLMNVLFKNEHSVEEKLEILRKQFGIKVTETMEEEVEEMSHICMYYEQVGEKRGMQIGKILTQTANVERLMKKQLSMQEAFELLGIEKDMQEKIIKRITNDEKATNEIKH
;
A
#
# COMPACT_ATOMS: atom_id res chain seq x y z
N MET A 1 -10.80 -12.46 -8.20
CA MET A 1 -10.63 -11.11 -7.59
C MET A 1 -10.13 -10.05 -8.58
N GLN A 2 -9.25 -10.37 -9.56
CA GLN A 2 -8.82 -9.43 -10.60
C GLN A 2 -9.98 -8.81 -11.43
N GLU A 3 -11.03 -9.56 -11.75
CA GLU A 3 -12.15 -9.09 -12.59
C GLU A 3 -12.98 -7.95 -11.97
N TYR A 4 -13.04 -7.83 -10.65
CA TYR A 4 -13.79 -6.77 -9.98
C TYR A 4 -13.02 -5.43 -9.95
N ALA A 5 -11.69 -5.49 -9.97
CA ALA A 5 -10.83 -4.30 -9.96
C ALA A 5 -10.89 -3.52 -11.29
N ASN A 6 -11.05 -4.22 -12.42
CA ASN A 6 -11.08 -3.61 -13.75
C ASN A 6 -12.42 -2.89 -14.09
N ARG A 7 -13.52 -3.14 -13.36
CA ARG A 7 -14.82 -2.51 -13.65
C ARG A 7 -15.01 -1.09 -13.08
N LYS A 8 -14.09 -0.63 -12.22
CA LYS A 8 -14.21 0.67 -11.52
C LYS A 8 -13.24 1.73 -12.06
N GLU A 9 -12.46 1.41 -13.08
CA GLU A 9 -11.46 2.31 -13.65
C GLU A 9 -12.11 3.57 -14.25
N GLY A 10 -11.62 4.76 -13.88
CA GLY A 10 -12.10 6.03 -14.43
C GLY A 10 -13.54 6.38 -14.05
N VAL A 11 -14.14 5.70 -13.07
CA VAL A 11 -15.50 5.95 -12.60
C VAL A 11 -15.49 7.04 -11.52
N ALA A 12 -16.53 7.88 -11.49
CA ALA A 12 -16.82 8.75 -10.36
C ALA A 12 -18.28 8.57 -9.97
N ASN A 13 -18.53 8.15 -8.73
CA ASN A 13 -19.87 8.00 -8.18
C ASN A 13 -20.09 9.04 -7.10
N HIS A 14 -21.25 9.70 -7.17
CA HIS A 14 -21.73 10.57 -6.11
C HIS A 14 -22.96 9.92 -5.48
N TYR A 15 -22.93 9.79 -4.17
CA TYR A 15 -24.05 9.32 -3.37
C TYR A 15 -24.51 10.47 -2.49
N SER A 16 -25.82 10.71 -2.49
CA SER A 16 -26.50 11.69 -1.65
C SER A 16 -27.72 11.05 -1.02
N MET A 17 -28.11 11.53 0.16
CA MET A 17 -29.31 11.03 0.82
C MET A 17 -30.55 11.74 0.31
N LYS A 18 -31.60 10.98 0.01
CA LYS A 18 -32.92 11.48 -0.39
C LYS A 18 -33.99 10.76 0.41
N GLU A 19 -34.90 11.52 1.01
CA GLU A 19 -36.05 10.96 1.71
C GLU A 19 -37.11 10.48 0.71
N GLU A 20 -37.61 9.26 0.92
CA GLU A 20 -38.80 8.73 0.25
C GLU A 20 -39.86 8.36 1.30
N CYS A 21 -41.03 9.01 1.24
CA CYS A 21 -42.11 8.74 2.20
C CYS A 21 -42.89 7.48 1.81
N LEU A 22 -42.74 6.39 2.56
CA LEU A 22 -43.40 5.09 2.30
C LEU A 22 -44.74 4.93 3.04
N GLY A 23 -45.24 5.97 3.71
CA GLY A 23 -46.45 5.92 4.55
C GLY A 23 -47.01 7.30 4.90
N ASN A 24 -47.57 7.46 6.11
CA ASN A 24 -48.21 8.71 6.54
C ASN A 24 -47.26 9.92 6.39
N ARG A 25 -47.78 10.95 5.70
CA ARG A 25 -47.05 12.06 5.07
C ARG A 25 -46.47 13.06 6.06
N ARG A 26 -45.42 12.69 6.80
CA ARG A 26 -44.55 13.67 7.46
C ARG A 26 -43.21 13.69 6.72
N LYS A 27 -42.89 14.82 6.11
CA LYS A 27 -41.60 15.07 5.45
C LYS A 27 -40.65 15.74 6.43
N GLU A 28 -39.40 15.31 6.45
CA GLU A 28 -38.33 16.01 7.15
C GLU A 28 -37.77 17.14 6.28
N LYS A 29 -37.21 18.19 6.90
CA LYS A 29 -36.53 19.25 6.15
C LYS A 29 -35.23 18.71 5.58
N ALA A 30 -34.98 18.94 4.28
CA ALA A 30 -33.77 18.49 3.61
C ALA A 30 -32.48 18.99 4.28
N GLU A 31 -32.49 20.16 4.93
CA GLU A 31 -31.35 20.68 5.70
C GLU A 31 -30.88 19.72 6.80
N ASN A 32 -31.80 18.93 7.37
CA ASN A 32 -31.50 18.02 8.47
C ASN A 32 -30.82 16.71 8.01
N TYR A 33 -30.78 16.43 6.70
CA TYR A 33 -30.33 15.13 6.20
C TYR A 33 -29.60 15.16 4.84
N GLY A 34 -29.77 16.23 4.06
CA GLY A 34 -29.21 16.41 2.73
C GLY A 34 -27.74 16.83 2.71
N MET A 35 -27.13 17.08 3.88
CA MET A 35 -25.72 17.45 3.99
C MET A 35 -24.77 16.26 3.79
N MET A 36 -25.28 15.03 3.78
CA MET A 36 -24.45 13.84 3.60
C MET A 36 -24.19 13.58 2.11
N HIS A 37 -22.95 13.83 1.68
CA HIS A 37 -22.44 13.55 0.34
C HIS A 37 -21.25 12.59 0.42
N ILE A 38 -21.25 11.53 -0.38
CA ILE A 38 -20.11 10.62 -0.53
C ILE A 38 -19.67 10.65 -1.99
N PHE A 39 -18.40 10.95 -2.22
CA PHE A 39 -17.76 10.86 -3.54
C PHE A 39 -16.82 9.66 -3.56
N MET A 40 -17.08 8.71 -4.46
CA MET A 40 -16.16 7.62 -4.74
C MET A 40 -15.50 7.86 -6.10
N LEU A 41 -14.23 8.25 -6.07
CA LEU A 41 -13.44 8.66 -7.22
C LEU A 41 -12.40 7.59 -7.53
N TYR A 42 -12.38 7.11 -8.76
CA TYR A 42 -11.47 6.07 -9.20
C TYR A 42 -10.56 6.60 -10.31
N PRO A 43 -9.22 6.61 -10.11
CA PRO A 43 -8.28 7.02 -11.15
C PRO A 43 -8.42 6.14 -12.39
N LYS A 44 -8.10 6.68 -13.57
CA LYS A 44 -7.83 5.86 -14.75
C LYS A 44 -6.69 4.87 -14.46
N GLY A 45 -6.67 3.75 -15.13
CA GLY A 45 -5.65 2.71 -15.01
C GLY A 45 -4.45 3.04 -15.89
N LYS A 46 -4.69 3.67 -17.05
CA LYS A 46 -3.64 4.22 -17.91
C LYS A 46 -3.77 5.73 -18.05
N TYR A 47 -2.62 6.38 -18.08
CA TYR A 47 -2.49 7.78 -18.44
C TYR A 47 -2.80 7.99 -19.93
N ASP A 48 -3.52 9.07 -20.24
CA ASP A 48 -3.78 9.55 -21.59
C ASP A 48 -3.40 11.03 -21.71
N ALA A 49 -2.41 11.36 -22.55
CA ALA A 49 -1.91 12.72 -22.72
C ALA A 49 -2.93 13.69 -23.35
N LYS A 50 -4.02 13.19 -23.95
CA LYS A 50 -5.07 14.02 -24.57
C LYS A 50 -6.29 14.18 -23.66
N ASP A 51 -6.35 13.46 -22.55
CA ASP A 51 -7.50 13.46 -21.66
C ASP A 51 -7.32 14.42 -20.49
N THR A 52 -8.14 15.46 -20.42
CA THR A 52 -8.11 16.44 -19.32
C THR A 52 -9.13 16.13 -18.22
N SER A 53 -9.68 14.91 -18.18
CA SER A 53 -10.62 14.48 -17.14
C SER A 53 -9.97 14.43 -15.76
N PHE A 54 -10.78 14.64 -14.72
CA PHE A 54 -10.34 14.54 -13.32
C PHE A 54 -9.76 13.16 -12.99
N GLN A 55 -10.28 12.09 -13.59
CA GLN A 55 -9.80 10.74 -13.37
C GLN A 55 -8.44 10.48 -14.01
N ASN A 56 -8.13 11.14 -15.13
CA ASN A 56 -6.78 11.12 -15.71
C ASN A 56 -5.80 11.95 -14.88
N LEU A 57 -6.25 13.10 -14.34
CA LEU A 57 -5.48 13.87 -13.35
C LEU A 57 -5.15 13.00 -12.12
N MET A 58 -6.12 12.27 -11.58
CA MET A 58 -5.87 11.35 -10.46
C MET A 58 -4.91 10.21 -10.84
N ASN A 59 -4.88 9.77 -12.09
CA ASN A 59 -3.88 8.80 -12.54
C ASN A 59 -2.47 9.39 -12.44
N VAL A 60 -2.30 10.64 -12.88
CA VAL A 60 -1.03 11.38 -12.81
C VAL A 60 -0.56 11.59 -11.37
N LEU A 61 -1.47 11.96 -10.48
CA LEU A 61 -1.10 12.22 -9.10
C LEU A 61 -0.74 10.93 -8.35
N PHE A 62 -1.55 9.87 -8.49
CA PHE A 62 -1.53 8.75 -7.54
C PHE A 62 -1.16 7.38 -8.11
N LYS A 63 -1.16 7.18 -9.44
CA LYS A 63 -0.94 5.85 -10.02
C LYS A 63 0.29 5.72 -10.88
N ASN A 64 0.57 6.70 -11.74
CA ASN A 64 1.70 6.57 -12.65
C ASN A 64 3.04 6.86 -11.98
N GLU A 65 4.09 6.29 -12.56
CA GLU A 65 5.48 6.37 -12.11
C GLU A 65 6.22 7.54 -12.76
N HIS A 66 5.49 8.58 -13.21
CA HIS A 66 6.14 9.79 -13.72
C HIS A 66 6.99 10.44 -12.63
N SER A 67 8.10 11.04 -13.05
CA SER A 67 8.93 11.83 -12.15
C SER A 67 8.16 13.03 -11.60
N VAL A 68 8.66 13.63 -10.52
CA VAL A 68 8.07 14.85 -9.96
C VAL A 68 7.99 15.95 -11.02
N GLU A 69 9.08 16.15 -11.76
CA GLU A 69 9.19 17.15 -12.81
C GLU A 69 8.19 16.89 -13.94
N GLU A 70 8.04 15.63 -14.36
CA GLU A 70 7.04 15.23 -15.35
C GLU A 70 5.62 15.49 -14.87
N LYS A 71 5.30 15.16 -13.62
CA LYS A 71 3.98 15.41 -13.03
C LYS A 71 3.68 16.91 -12.99
N LEU A 72 4.60 17.73 -12.49
CA LEU A 72 4.44 19.19 -12.46
C LEU A 72 4.23 19.76 -13.86
N GLU A 73 4.94 19.25 -14.86
CA GLU A 73 4.79 19.68 -16.24
C GLU A 73 3.46 19.28 -16.85
N ILE A 74 2.97 18.07 -16.57
CA ILE A 74 1.64 17.61 -16.96
C ILE A 74 0.55 18.47 -16.32
N LEU A 75 0.67 18.79 -15.02
CA LEU A 75 -0.26 19.67 -14.31
C LEU A 75 -0.33 21.05 -14.97
N ARG A 76 0.82 21.63 -15.33
CA ARG A 76 0.91 22.93 -16.03
C ARG A 76 0.33 22.89 -17.44
N LYS A 77 0.84 21.99 -18.29
CA LYS A 77 0.58 22.01 -19.74
C LYS A 77 -0.74 21.36 -20.12
N GLN A 78 -1.06 20.21 -19.52
CA GLN A 78 -2.24 19.44 -19.90
C GLN A 78 -3.48 19.86 -19.10
N PHE A 79 -3.34 20.07 -17.79
CA PHE A 79 -4.49 20.40 -16.93
C PHE A 79 -4.64 21.90 -16.65
N GLY A 80 -3.69 22.73 -17.09
CA GLY A 80 -3.74 24.18 -16.88
C GLY A 80 -3.66 24.60 -15.41
N ILE A 81 -3.15 23.72 -14.54
CA ILE A 81 -3.01 23.99 -13.11
C ILE A 81 -1.79 24.87 -12.92
N LYS A 82 -2.01 26.05 -12.31
CA LYS A 82 -0.93 26.96 -11.97
C LYS A 82 -0.11 26.37 -10.83
N VAL A 83 1.03 25.79 -11.18
CA VAL A 83 2.05 25.36 -10.21
C VAL A 83 2.74 26.59 -9.64
N THR A 84 2.78 26.71 -8.32
CA THR A 84 3.50 27.76 -7.59
C THR A 84 4.77 27.19 -6.98
N GLU A 85 5.73 28.05 -6.64
CA GLU A 85 6.97 27.68 -5.95
C GLU A 85 6.71 26.85 -4.69
N THR A 86 5.75 27.27 -3.86
CA THR A 86 5.32 26.50 -2.67
C THR A 86 4.85 25.08 -3.00
N MET A 87 4.15 24.87 -4.12
CA MET A 87 3.72 23.52 -4.51
C MET A 87 4.92 22.67 -4.93
N GLU A 88 5.93 23.26 -5.58
CA GLU A 88 7.15 22.55 -5.96
C GLU A 88 7.95 22.15 -4.72
N GLU A 89 8.10 23.05 -3.75
CA GLU A 89 8.73 22.79 -2.45
C GLU A 89 8.03 21.68 -1.67
N GLU A 90 6.69 21.72 -1.55
CA GLU A 90 5.90 20.69 -0.85
C GLU A 90 6.07 19.30 -1.50
N VAL A 91 6.08 19.25 -2.83
CA VAL A 91 6.25 17.98 -3.56
C VAL A 91 7.67 17.44 -3.41
N GLU A 92 8.68 18.31 -3.40
CA GLU A 92 10.07 17.92 -3.13
C GLU A 92 10.24 17.38 -1.70
N GLU A 93 9.66 18.06 -0.70
CA GLU A 93 9.68 17.58 0.69
C GLU A 93 9.01 16.21 0.81
N MET A 94 7.83 16.03 0.20
CA MET A 94 7.15 14.73 0.18
C MET A 94 7.97 13.64 -0.51
N SER A 95 8.65 13.96 -1.61
CA SER A 95 9.56 13.03 -2.31
C SER A 95 10.67 12.55 -1.37
N HIS A 96 11.32 13.46 -0.63
CA HIS A 96 12.33 13.12 0.36
C HIS A 96 11.80 12.20 1.47
N ILE A 97 10.58 12.46 1.97
CA ILE A 97 9.92 11.61 2.96
C ILE A 97 9.68 10.20 2.40
N CYS A 98 9.15 10.09 1.17
CA CYS A 98 8.91 8.80 0.51
C CYS A 98 10.21 8.00 0.34
N MET A 99 11.27 8.62 -0.19
CA MET A 99 12.57 7.97 -0.36
C MET A 99 13.16 7.48 0.95
N TYR A 100 13.02 8.25 2.03
CA TYR A 100 13.47 7.83 3.35
C TYR A 100 12.77 6.54 3.80
N TYR A 101 11.43 6.48 3.70
CA TYR A 101 10.68 5.31 4.12
C TYR A 101 10.90 4.11 3.20
N GLU A 102 11.09 4.32 1.91
CA GLU A 102 11.45 3.26 0.96
C GLU A 102 12.79 2.63 1.35
N GLN A 103 13.83 3.44 1.59
CA GLN A 103 15.15 2.94 2.03
C GLN A 103 15.09 2.21 3.38
N VAL A 104 14.32 2.73 4.35
CA VAL A 104 14.10 2.05 5.63
C VAL A 104 13.37 0.72 5.41
N GLY A 105 12.37 0.72 4.53
CA GLY A 105 11.61 -0.45 4.12
C GLY A 105 12.49 -1.53 3.48
N GLU A 106 13.32 -1.16 2.51
CA GLU A 106 14.26 -2.06 1.83
C GLU A 106 15.26 -2.67 2.80
N LYS A 107 15.90 -1.85 3.66
CA LYS A 107 16.85 -2.33 4.67
C LYS A 107 16.20 -3.33 5.62
N ARG A 108 14.99 -3.02 6.13
CA ARG A 108 14.23 -3.94 6.99
C ARG A 108 13.83 -5.20 6.22
N GLY A 109 13.36 -5.07 4.99
CA GLY A 109 12.97 -6.17 4.12
C GLY A 109 14.13 -7.14 3.87
N MET A 110 15.33 -6.62 3.56
CA MET A 110 16.53 -7.42 3.38
C MET A 110 16.94 -8.17 4.66
N GLN A 111 16.88 -7.49 5.81
CA GLN A 111 17.17 -8.14 7.10
C GLN A 111 16.18 -9.26 7.41
N ILE A 112 14.88 -9.01 7.22
CA ILE A 112 13.82 -10.01 7.42
C ILE A 112 14.03 -11.17 6.44
N GLY A 113 14.31 -10.88 5.17
CA GLY A 113 14.59 -11.88 4.14
C GLY A 113 15.76 -12.78 4.52
N LYS A 114 16.88 -12.21 4.97
CA LYS A 114 18.06 -12.96 5.43
C LYS A 114 17.70 -13.90 6.59
N ILE A 115 16.95 -13.41 7.58
CA ILE A 115 16.49 -14.22 8.72
C ILE A 115 15.59 -15.36 8.23
N LEU A 116 14.59 -15.09 7.39
CA LEU A 116 13.68 -16.10 6.86
C LEU A 116 14.42 -17.20 6.09
N THR A 117 15.32 -16.81 5.20
CA THR A 117 16.11 -17.76 4.42
C THR A 117 17.01 -18.62 5.31
N GLN A 118 17.67 -18.02 6.30
CA GLN A 118 18.52 -18.78 7.21
C GLN A 118 17.71 -19.69 8.14
N THR A 119 16.56 -19.23 8.66
CA THR A 119 15.63 -20.08 9.42
C THR A 119 15.24 -21.32 8.60
N ALA A 120 14.79 -21.12 7.36
CA ALA A 120 14.41 -22.23 6.48
C ALA A 120 15.58 -23.20 6.18
N ASN A 121 16.79 -22.67 6.02
CA ASN A 121 17.98 -23.49 5.81
C ASN A 121 18.35 -24.31 7.06
N VAL A 122 18.30 -23.70 8.25
CA VAL A 122 18.54 -24.38 9.52
C VAL A 122 17.52 -25.49 9.74
N GLU A 123 16.23 -25.22 9.54
CA GLU A 123 15.18 -26.25 9.63
C GLU A 123 15.42 -27.42 8.66
N ARG A 124 15.86 -27.14 7.43
CA ARG A 124 16.20 -28.17 6.44
C ARG A 124 17.38 -29.03 6.90
N LEU A 125 18.39 -28.45 7.52
CA LEU A 125 19.54 -29.19 8.08
C LEU A 125 19.14 -30.01 9.30
N MET A 126 18.29 -29.47 10.18
CA MET A 126 17.76 -30.20 11.33
C MET A 126 16.93 -31.42 10.90
N LYS A 127 16.15 -31.31 9.82
CA LYS A 127 15.46 -32.46 9.20
C LYS A 127 16.42 -33.54 8.67
N LYS A 128 17.67 -33.19 8.39
CA LYS A 128 18.75 -34.12 8.04
C LYS A 128 19.55 -34.59 9.25
N GLN A 129 18.99 -34.48 10.46
CA GLN A 129 19.55 -34.96 11.73
C GLN A 129 20.77 -34.17 12.23
N LEU A 130 21.04 -32.98 11.70
CA LEU A 130 21.99 -32.06 12.33
C LEU A 130 21.34 -31.41 13.56
N SER A 131 22.12 -31.19 14.62
CA SER A 131 21.72 -30.30 15.70
C SER A 131 21.62 -28.85 15.19
N MET A 132 20.87 -28.02 15.91
CA MET A 132 20.73 -26.61 15.57
C MET A 132 22.07 -25.87 15.63
N GLN A 133 22.93 -26.23 16.59
CA GLN A 133 24.29 -25.67 16.73
C GLN A 133 25.18 -26.03 15.54
N GLU A 134 25.21 -27.31 15.12
CA GLU A 134 25.96 -27.73 13.93
C GLU A 134 25.45 -27.03 12.67
N ALA A 135 24.14 -26.83 12.55
CA ALA A 135 23.57 -26.09 11.42
C ALA A 135 23.99 -24.61 11.41
N PHE A 136 24.07 -23.96 12.58
CA PHE A 136 24.56 -22.58 12.69
C PHE A 136 26.04 -22.46 12.34
N GLU A 137 26.88 -23.40 12.80
CA GLU A 137 28.30 -23.45 12.47
C GLU A 137 28.51 -23.69 10.97
N LEU A 138 27.81 -24.67 10.38
CA LEU A 138 27.92 -24.99 8.97
C LEU A 138 27.50 -23.83 8.06
N LEU A 139 26.47 -23.08 8.45
CA LEU A 139 25.97 -21.93 7.71
C LEU A 139 26.70 -20.61 8.04
N GLY A 140 27.66 -20.63 8.98
CA GLY A 140 28.41 -19.45 9.40
C GLY A 140 27.52 -18.33 9.95
N ILE A 141 26.49 -18.68 10.73
CA ILE A 141 25.49 -17.71 11.23
C ILE A 141 26.02 -16.99 12.47
N GLU A 142 26.05 -15.66 12.42
CA GLU A 142 26.45 -14.79 13.54
C GLU A 142 25.50 -14.90 14.74
N LYS A 143 26.04 -14.73 15.96
CA LYS A 143 25.29 -14.94 17.21
C LYS A 143 24.01 -14.11 17.34
N ASP A 144 24.04 -12.85 16.89
CA ASP A 144 22.87 -11.95 16.92
C ASP A 144 21.72 -12.47 16.04
N MET A 145 22.06 -13.19 14.96
CA MET A 145 21.13 -13.78 14.03
C MET A 145 20.62 -15.14 14.52
N GLN A 146 21.46 -15.92 15.21
CA GLN A 146 21.06 -17.16 15.88
C GLN A 146 19.91 -16.93 16.86
N GLU A 147 19.99 -15.90 17.71
CA GLU A 147 18.90 -15.57 18.65
C GLU A 147 17.56 -15.29 17.96
N LYS A 148 17.60 -14.60 16.81
CA LYS A 148 16.40 -14.28 16.02
C LYS A 148 15.81 -15.53 15.36
N ILE A 149 16.67 -16.42 14.86
CA ILE A 149 16.26 -17.70 14.25
C ILE A 149 15.66 -18.63 15.30
N ILE A 150 16.30 -18.79 16.46
CA ILE A 150 15.80 -19.62 17.57
C ILE A 150 14.40 -19.18 17.96
N LYS A 151 14.20 -17.88 18.26
CA LYS A 151 12.89 -17.34 18.63
C LYS A 151 11.82 -17.69 17.59
N ARG A 152 12.14 -17.60 16.30
CA ARG A 152 11.20 -17.87 15.21
C ARG A 152 10.81 -19.35 15.15
N ILE A 153 11.79 -20.25 15.16
CA ILE A 153 11.55 -21.71 15.16
C ILE A 153 10.71 -22.10 16.38
N THR A 154 11.07 -21.64 17.58
CA THR A 154 10.31 -21.97 18.80
C THR A 154 8.89 -21.42 18.83
N ASN A 155 8.63 -20.28 18.17
CA ASN A 155 7.29 -19.71 18.09
C ASN A 155 6.42 -20.49 17.08
N ASP A 156 7.00 -20.93 15.96
CA ASP A 156 6.30 -21.75 14.97
C ASP A 156 5.96 -23.15 15.52
N GLU A 157 6.81 -23.72 16.37
CA GLU A 157 6.54 -24.98 17.11
C GLU A 157 5.39 -24.84 18.13
N LYS A 158 5.31 -23.72 18.84
CA LYS A 158 4.20 -23.45 19.77
C LYS A 158 2.86 -23.30 19.02
N ALA A 159 2.86 -22.54 17.93
CA ALA A 159 1.67 -22.33 17.10
C ALA A 159 1.15 -23.64 16.48
N THR A 160 2.04 -24.57 16.11
CA THR A 160 1.65 -25.88 15.58
C THR A 160 1.14 -26.87 16.64
N ASN A 161 1.52 -26.70 17.91
CA ASN A 161 1.04 -27.52 19.02
C ASN A 161 -0.33 -27.06 19.56
N GLU A 162 -0.64 -25.76 19.49
CA GLU A 162 -1.94 -25.21 19.92
C GLU A 162 -3.10 -25.57 18.98
N ILE A 163 -2.83 -25.86 17.70
CA ILE A 163 -3.86 -26.24 16.71
C ILE A 163 -4.24 -27.74 16.82
N LYS A 164 -3.46 -28.54 17.57
CA LYS A 164 -3.67 -29.98 17.71
C LYS A 164 -4.48 -30.39 18.95
N HIS A 165 -5.06 -29.45 19.67
CA HIS A 165 -5.96 -29.66 20.81
C HIS A 165 -7.32 -28.98 20.56
#